data_AF-A0A4P5TK78-F1
#
_entry.id   AF-A0A4P5TK78-F1
#
_cell.length_a   1.000
_cell.length_b   1.000
_cell.length_c   1.000
_cell.angle_alpha   90.00
_cell.angle_beta   90.00
_cell.angle_gamma   90.00
#
_symmetry.space_group_name_H-M   'P 1'
#
loop_
_entity.id
_entity.type
_entity.pdbx_description
1 polymer ?
#
loop_
_entity_poly.entity_id
_entity_poly.type
_entity_poly.pdbx_seq_one_letter_code
_entity_poly.pdbx_strand_id
1 'polypeptide(L)'
;MTLKEAVLKSLEDNNNITNYLEVLSHINDENYYNFGGAKTLRSTFSAALGDFIRNGDTRVHDGGNYSCYLTKNEQKIEIEILSGDT
;
A
#
# COMPACT_ATOMS: atom_id res chain seq x y z
N MET A 1 -0.41 -7.77 14.23
CA MET A 1 0.38 -6.80 13.44
C MET A 1 -0.12 -5.39 13.76
N THR A 2 0.77 -4.41 13.65
CA THR A 2 0.40 -2.99 13.57
C THR A 2 -0.16 -2.67 12.18
N LEU A 3 -0.86 -1.54 12.03
CA LEU A 3 -1.35 -1.10 10.72
C LEU A 3 -0.20 -0.97 9.70
N LYS A 4 0.95 -0.50 10.18
CA LYS A 4 2.17 -0.34 9.37
C LYS A 4 2.67 -1.69 8.83
N GLU A 5 2.75 -2.70 9.68
CA GLU A 5 3.16 -4.05 9.28
C GLU A 5 2.16 -4.66 8.30
N ALA A 6 0.85 -4.45 8.52
CA ALA A 6 -0.19 -4.95 7.62
C ALA A 6 -0.11 -4.31 6.22
N VAL A 7 0.17 -3.00 6.13
CA VAL A 7 0.41 -2.31 4.86
C VAL A 7 1.62 -2.91 4.13
N LEU A 8 2.75 -3.06 4.82
CA LEU A 8 3.97 -3.61 4.20
C LEU A 8 3.75 -5.03 3.71
N LYS A 9 3.06 -5.86 4.52
CA LYS A 9 2.76 -7.25 4.15
C LYS A 9 1.83 -7.31 2.94
N SER A 10 0.77 -6.51 2.91
CA SER A 10 -0.13 -6.45 1.76
C SER A 10 0.56 -6.01 0.48
N LEU A 11 1.46 -5.01 0.55
CA LEU A 11 2.23 -4.59 -0.63
C LEU A 11 3.25 -5.65 -1.06
N GLU A 12 3.80 -6.40 -0.11
CA GLU A 12 4.72 -7.50 -0.39
C GLU A 12 4.03 -8.68 -1.06
N ASP A 13 2.80 -8.99 -0.66
CA ASP A 13 2.01 -10.07 -1.26
C ASP A 13 1.52 -9.71 -2.67
N ASN A 14 1.13 -8.44 -2.91
CA ASN A 14 0.71 -7.98 -4.24
C ASN A 14 1.89 -7.84 -5.22
N ASN A 15 3.10 -7.55 -4.71
CA ASN A 15 4.36 -7.47 -5.46
C ASN A 15 4.33 -6.68 -6.79
N ASN A 16 3.40 -5.73 -6.91
CA ASN A 16 3.16 -4.88 -8.09
C ASN A 16 2.65 -3.48 -7.66
N ILE A 17 2.52 -2.55 -8.61
CA ILE A 17 1.75 -1.32 -8.43
C ILE A 17 0.34 -1.69 -7.98
N THR A 18 -0.12 -1.04 -6.91
CA THR A 18 -1.49 -1.17 -6.40
C THR A 18 -1.98 0.20 -5.96
N ASN A 19 -3.16 0.28 -5.36
CA ASN A 19 -3.70 1.50 -4.80
C ASN A 19 -4.18 1.29 -3.35
N TYR A 20 -4.45 2.39 -2.65
CA TYR A 20 -4.84 2.34 -1.24
C TYR A 20 -6.13 1.57 -0.98
N LEU A 21 -7.04 1.43 -1.95
CA LEU A 21 -8.27 0.65 -1.77
C LEU A 21 -8.01 -0.84 -1.83
N GLU A 22 -7.15 -1.26 -2.75
CA GLU A 22 -6.73 -2.66 -2.87
C GLU A 22 -5.93 -3.10 -1.65
N VAL A 23 -4.98 -2.28 -1.18
CA VAL A 23 -4.24 -2.57 0.06
C VAL A 23 -5.20 -2.70 1.24
N LEU A 24 -6.18 -1.78 1.37
CA LEU A 24 -7.17 -1.85 2.43
C LEU A 24 -8.05 -3.10 2.33
N SER A 25 -8.51 -3.46 1.12
CA SER A 25 -9.32 -4.67 0.91
C SER A 25 -8.51 -5.90 1.29
N HIS A 26 -7.29 -6.04 0.78
CA HIS A 26 -6.44 -7.19 1.03
C HIS A 26 -6.10 -7.35 2.52
N ILE A 27 -5.81 -6.26 3.25
CA ILE A 27 -5.61 -6.30 4.70
C ILE A 27 -6.86 -6.82 5.43
N ASN A 28 -8.05 -6.45 4.96
CA ASN A 28 -9.31 -6.89 5.55
C ASN A 28 -9.62 -8.35 5.21
N ASP A 29 -9.41 -8.75 3.96
CA ASP A 29 -9.68 -10.09 3.44
C ASP A 29 -8.74 -11.12 4.08
N GLU A 30 -7.46 -10.79 4.22
CA GLU A 30 -6.45 -11.63 4.86
C GLU A 30 -6.36 -11.43 6.39
N ASN A 31 -7.20 -10.57 6.96
CA ASN A 31 -7.25 -10.26 8.39
C ASN A 31 -5.89 -9.84 9.00
N TYR A 32 -5.05 -9.12 8.24
CA TYR A 32 -3.74 -8.65 8.69
C TYR A 32 -3.81 -7.62 9.82
N TYR A 33 -4.90 -6.84 9.87
CA TYR A 33 -5.10 -5.84 10.91
C TYR A 33 -6.57 -5.73 11.30
N ASN A 34 -6.84 -5.79 12.61
CA ASN A 34 -8.18 -5.52 13.13
C ASN A 34 -8.36 -4.03 13.35
N PHE A 35 -9.16 -3.40 12.48
CA PHE A 35 -9.51 -1.99 12.59
C PHE A 35 -10.56 -1.68 13.68
N GLY A 36 -11.08 -2.71 14.36
CA GLY A 36 -12.12 -2.58 15.37
C GLY A 36 -13.45 -2.07 14.78
N GLY A 37 -14.24 -1.37 15.59
CA GLY A 37 -15.53 -0.78 15.20
C GLY A 37 -15.41 0.55 14.44
N ALA A 38 -14.31 0.81 13.73
CA ALA A 38 -14.06 2.08 13.06
C ALA A 38 -15.07 2.31 11.92
N LYS A 39 -15.95 3.30 12.10
CA LYS A 39 -17.01 3.65 11.13
C LYS A 39 -16.46 4.23 9.81
N THR A 40 -15.22 4.69 9.79
CA THR A 40 -14.60 5.41 8.66
C THR A 40 -13.26 4.78 8.25
N LEU A 41 -13.29 3.49 7.93
CA LEU A 41 -12.11 2.68 7.61
C LEU A 41 -11.19 3.32 6.56
N ARG A 42 -11.77 3.78 5.44
CA ARG A 42 -11.03 4.42 4.34
C ARG A 42 -10.32 5.70 4.76
N SER A 43 -11.00 6.55 5.55
CA SER A 43 -10.45 7.84 5.99
C SER A 43 -9.31 7.64 6.99
N THR A 44 -9.48 6.71 7.93
CA THR A 44 -8.45 6.34 8.90
C THR A 44 -7.23 5.73 8.20
N PHE A 45 -7.46 4.83 7.24
CA PHE A 45 -6.39 4.22 6.46
C PHE A 45 -5.62 5.25 5.61
N SER A 46 -6.32 6.12 4.88
CA SER A 46 -5.70 7.17 4.07
C SER A 46 -4.87 8.14 4.91
N ALA A 47 -5.37 8.54 6.09
CA ALA A 47 -4.61 9.40 7.00
C ALA A 47 -3.33 8.72 7.52
N ALA A 48 -3.42 7.45 7.92
CA ALA A 48 -2.27 6.68 8.41
C ALA A 48 -1.23 6.42 7.32
N LEU A 49 -1.67 6.10 6.10
CA LEU A 49 -0.76 5.87 4.96
C LEU A 49 -0.06 7.17 4.54
N GLY A 50 -0.81 8.28 4.45
CA GLY A 50 -0.23 9.59 4.19
C GLY A 50 0.76 10.01 5.28
N ASP A 51 0.50 9.62 6.54
CA ASP A 51 1.45 9.82 7.63
C ASP A 51 2.72 8.95 7.48
N PHE A 52 2.61 7.70 7.04
CA PHE A 52 3.78 6.85 6.74
C PHE A 52 4.66 7.40 5.63
N ILE A 53 4.05 7.91 4.55
CA ILE A 53 4.75 8.50 3.41
C ILE A 53 5.44 9.81 3.85
N ARG A 54 4.72 10.70 4.54
CA ARG A 54 5.26 12.00 4.99
C ARG A 54 6.30 11.88 6.09
N ASN A 55 6.14 10.94 7.02
CA ASN A 55 7.07 10.74 8.14
C ASN A 55 8.25 9.81 7.80
N GLY A 56 8.44 9.49 6.52
CA GLY A 56 9.72 8.97 6.03
C GLY A 56 9.88 7.45 6.07
N ASP A 57 8.80 6.67 5.97
CA ASP A 57 8.98 5.25 5.63
C ASP A 57 9.33 5.11 4.15
N THR A 58 10.62 5.16 3.85
CA THR A 58 11.19 5.06 2.49
C THR A 58 10.93 3.72 1.82
N ARG A 59 10.33 2.75 2.51
CA ARG A 59 9.98 1.45 1.92
C ARG A 59 8.68 1.49 1.12
N VAL A 60 7.84 2.50 1.31
CA VAL A 60 6.60 2.70 0.54
C VAL A 60 6.74 3.96 -0.31
N HIS A 61 6.45 3.84 -1.60
CA HIS A 61 6.52 4.96 -2.55
C HIS A 61 5.12 5.33 -3.05
N ASP A 62 4.89 6.62 -3.28
CA ASP A 62 3.71 7.13 -3.97
C ASP A 62 4.00 7.15 -5.47
N GLY A 63 3.36 6.26 -6.22
CA GLY A 63 3.52 6.18 -7.68
C GLY A 63 2.76 7.26 -8.45
N GLY A 64 2.07 8.17 -7.74
CA GLY A 64 1.16 9.13 -8.35
C GLY A 64 -0.15 8.47 -8.81
N ASN A 65 -1.12 9.27 -9.26
CA ASN A 65 -2.45 8.77 -9.71
C ASN A 65 -3.08 7.75 -8.74
N TYR A 66 -2.98 7.99 -7.42
CA TYR A 66 -3.56 7.13 -6.38
C TYR A 66 -2.86 5.76 -6.21
N SER A 67 -1.69 5.57 -6.80
CA SER A 67 -0.93 4.30 -6.73
C SER A 67 0.15 4.29 -5.65
N CYS A 68 0.46 3.10 -5.14
CA CYS A 68 1.53 2.87 -4.20
C CYS A 68 2.18 1.50 -4.41
N TYR A 69 3.45 1.40 -4.03
CA TYR A 69 4.25 0.17 -4.13
C TYR A 69 5.38 0.16 -3.09
N LEU A 70 6.03 -1.00 -2.92
CA LEU A 70 7.27 -1.07 -2.14
C LEU A 70 8.44 -0.56 -2.96
N THR A 71 9.24 0.35 -2.43
CA THR A 71 10.40 0.95 -3.11
C THR A 71 11.37 -0.10 -3.68
N LYS A 72 11.51 -1.27 -3.03
CA LYS A 72 12.32 -2.39 -3.56
C LYS A 72 11.84 -2.92 -4.92
N ASN A 73 10.58 -2.67 -5.28
CA ASN A 73 9.96 -3.08 -6.53
C ASN A 73 9.98 -1.99 -7.60
N GLU A 74 10.52 -0.79 -7.29
CA GLU A 74 10.53 0.37 -8.19
C GLU A 74 11.13 0.05 -9.56
N GLN A 75 12.32 -0.56 -9.58
CA GLN A 75 13.00 -0.92 -10.82
C GLN A 75 12.20 -1.92 -11.65
N LYS A 76 11.55 -2.90 -10.99
CA LYS A 76 10.70 -3.88 -11.68
C LYS A 76 9.52 -3.19 -12.34
N ILE A 77 8.86 -2.31 -11.61
CA ILE A 77 7.69 -1.54 -12.06
C ILE A 77 8.09 -0.60 -13.21
N GLU A 78 9.22 0.09 -13.11
CA GLU A 78 9.71 0.98 -14.16
C GLU A 78 9.99 0.19 -15.45
N ILE A 79 10.58 -1.01 -15.34
CA ILE A 79 10.78 -1.91 -16.48
C ILE A 79 9.44 -2.37 -17.06
N GLU A 80 8.45 -2.76 -16.25
CA GLU A 80 7.12 -3.17 -16.72
C GLU A 80 6.41 -2.03 -17.48
N ILE A 81 6.44 -0.81 -16.95
CA ILE A 81 5.85 0.38 -17.59
C ILE A 81 6.57 0.71 -18.92
N LEU A 82 7.91 0.69 -18.92
CA LEU A 82 8.70 0.98 -20.13
C LEU A 82 8.59 -0.11 -21.19
N SER A 83 8.30 -1.36 -20.80
CA SER A 83 8.15 -2.50 -21.72
C SER A 83 6.78 -2.52 -22.40
N GLY A 84 5.79 -1.77 -21.91
CA GLY A 84 4.48 -1.64 -22.54
C GLY A 84 3.61 -2.89 -22.47
N ASP A 85 3.97 -3.89 -21.67
CA ASP A 85 3.13 -5.05 -21.39
C ASP A 85 1.97 -4.59 -20.49
N THR A 86 0.80 -4.35 -21.11
CA THR A 86 -0.49 -4.09 -20.45
C THR A 86 -1.45 -5.22 -20.74
#